data_AF-P19351-F1
#
_entry.id   AF-P19351-F1
#
_cell.length_a   1.000
_cell.length_b   1.000
_cell.length_c   1.000
_cell.angle_alpha   90.00
_cell.angle_beta   90.00
_cell.angle_gamma   90.00
#
_symmetry.space_group_name_H-M   'P 1'
#
loop_
_entity.id
_entity.type
_entity.pdbx_description
1 polymer ?
#
loop_
_entity_poly.entity_id
_entity_poly.type
_entity_poly.pdbx_seq_one_letter_code
_entity_poly.pdbx_strand_id
1 'polypeptide(L)'
;MSDDEEYTSSEEEEVVEETREETKPPQTPAEGEGDPEFIKRQDQKRSDLDDQLKEYITEWRKQRSKEEDELKKLKEKQAKRKVTRAEEEQKMAQRKKEEEERRVREAEEKKQREIEEKRMRLEEAEKKRQAMLQAMKDKDKKGPNFTIAKKDAGVLGLSSAAMERNKTKEQLEEEKKISLSFRIKPLAIEGFGEAKLREKAQELWELIVKLETEKYDLEERQKRQDYDLKELKERQKQQLRHKALKKGLDPEALTGKYPPKIQVASKYERRVDTRSYDDKKKLFEGGWDEISKDSNEKIWNEKKEQYTGRQKSKLPKWFGERPGKKAGEPETPEGEEDAKADEDIVEDDEEVEEEVVEEEDEEAEEDEEEEEEEEEEEEEEEEEEEEEEEEEEEEEE
;
A
#
# COMPACT_ATOMS: atom_id res chain seq x y z
N MET A 1 -10.90 -6.87 -20.25
CA MET A 1 -11.82 -7.82 -20.90
C MET A 1 -12.80 -8.26 -19.84
N SER A 2 -14.07 -8.39 -20.23
CA SER A 2 -15.29 -8.38 -19.43
C SER A 2 -15.27 -9.13 -18.09
N ASP A 3 -15.83 -8.47 -17.08
CA ASP A 3 -16.45 -9.04 -15.88
C ASP A 3 -17.37 -10.21 -16.27
N ASP A 4 -16.98 -11.43 -15.90
CA ASP A 4 -17.81 -12.63 -15.91
C ASP A 4 -18.22 -12.85 -14.46
N GLU A 5 -19.27 -12.13 -14.05
CA GLU A 5 -19.94 -12.34 -12.76
C GLU A 5 -20.67 -13.69 -12.87
N GLU A 6 -20.00 -14.76 -12.48
CA GLU A 6 -20.56 -16.09 -12.31
C GLU A 6 -21.69 -16.03 -11.26
N TYR A 7 -22.90 -15.84 -11.76
CA TYR A 7 -24.13 -16.07 -11.05
C TYR A 7 -24.24 -17.58 -10.79
N THR A 8 -23.73 -18.03 -9.65
CA THR A 8 -23.98 -19.39 -9.14
C THR A 8 -25.47 -19.50 -8.84
N SER A 9 -26.20 -19.90 -9.88
CA SER A 9 -27.59 -20.32 -9.83
C SER A 9 -27.76 -21.32 -8.69
N SER A 10 -28.63 -20.99 -7.75
CA SER A 10 -29.09 -21.89 -6.70
C SER A 10 -29.31 -23.27 -7.26
N GLU A 11 -28.56 -24.21 -6.70
CA GLU A 11 -28.70 -25.65 -6.83
C GLU A 11 -30.19 -25.99 -6.76
N GLU A 12 -30.72 -26.44 -7.90
CA GLU A 12 -32.10 -26.90 -8.01
C GLU A 12 -32.25 -28.08 -7.05
N GLU A 13 -32.89 -27.82 -5.92
CA GLU A 13 -33.27 -28.81 -4.94
C GLU A 13 -34.19 -29.81 -5.64
N GLU A 14 -33.64 -30.98 -5.93
CA GLU A 14 -34.30 -32.10 -6.59
C GLU A 14 -35.48 -32.55 -5.72
N VAL A 15 -36.67 -32.05 -6.05
CA VAL A 15 -37.93 -32.46 -5.42
C VAL A 15 -38.15 -33.92 -5.78
N VAL A 16 -37.75 -34.81 -4.87
CA VAL A 16 -38.06 -36.24 -4.90
C VAL A 16 -39.59 -36.38 -4.91
N GLU A 17 -40.12 -36.68 -6.09
CA GLU A 17 -41.52 -36.96 -6.32
C GLU A 17 -41.86 -38.29 -5.66
N GLU A 18 -42.23 -38.26 -4.37
CA GLU A 18 -42.73 -39.41 -3.65
C GLU A 18 -44.08 -39.83 -4.27
N THR A 19 -44.02 -40.88 -5.09
CA THR A 19 -45.14 -41.52 -5.76
C THR A 19 -46.18 -41.98 -4.74
N ARG A 20 -47.17 -41.14 -4.47
CA ARG A 20 -48.28 -41.42 -3.59
C ARG A 20 -49.20 -42.44 -4.26
N GLU A 21 -49.08 -43.69 -3.83
CA GLU A 21 -49.87 -44.84 -4.27
C GLU A 21 -51.38 -44.52 -4.20
N GLU A 22 -52.01 -44.45 -5.38
CA GLU A 22 -53.45 -44.29 -5.58
C GLU A 22 -54.21 -45.49 -4.99
N THR A 23 -54.62 -45.38 -3.74
CA THR A 23 -55.65 -46.25 -3.19
C THR A 23 -57.01 -45.81 -3.73
N LYS A 24 -57.51 -46.58 -4.71
CA LYS A 24 -58.83 -46.41 -5.34
C LYS A 24 -59.94 -46.21 -4.29
N PRO A 25 -60.80 -45.19 -4.44
CA PRO A 25 -61.87 -44.93 -3.49
C PRO A 25 -62.98 -45.99 -3.61
N PRO A 26 -63.56 -46.45 -2.48
CA PRO A 26 -64.67 -47.39 -2.49
C PRO A 26 -65.92 -46.73 -3.08
N GLN A 27 -66.52 -47.43 -4.04
CA GLN A 27 -67.79 -47.12 -4.67
C GLN A 27 -68.88 -46.97 -3.61
N THR A 28 -69.46 -45.77 -3.48
CA THR A 28 -70.73 -45.57 -2.77
C THR A 28 -71.85 -45.32 -3.79
N PRO A 29 -73.06 -45.84 -3.52
CA PRO A 29 -74.07 -46.06 -4.54
C PRO A 29 -74.79 -44.77 -4.91
N ALA A 30 -75.22 -44.77 -6.17
CA ALA A 30 -75.98 -43.74 -6.84
C ALA A 30 -77.34 -43.46 -6.16
N GLU A 31 -77.77 -42.21 -6.37
CA GLU A 31 -79.16 -41.75 -6.47
C GLU A 31 -79.99 -41.64 -5.18
N GLY A 32 -79.94 -40.42 -4.63
CA GLY A 32 -81.02 -39.85 -3.84
C GLY A 32 -80.92 -38.34 -3.98
N GLU A 33 -81.79 -37.77 -4.80
CA GLU A 33 -81.95 -36.33 -5.06
C GLU A 33 -81.67 -35.51 -3.80
N GLY A 34 -80.52 -34.83 -3.79
CA GLY A 34 -79.96 -34.19 -2.61
C GLY A 34 -80.93 -33.18 -2.03
N ASP A 35 -81.28 -33.39 -0.76
CA ASP A 35 -82.06 -32.47 0.05
C ASP A 35 -81.62 -31.01 -0.23
N PRO A 36 -82.53 -30.11 -0.64
CA PRO A 36 -82.18 -28.72 -0.90
C PRO A 36 -81.52 -28.03 0.30
N GLU A 37 -81.77 -28.50 1.54
CA GLU A 37 -81.02 -28.04 2.71
C GLU A 37 -79.56 -28.50 2.72
N PHE A 38 -79.28 -29.74 2.31
CA PHE A 38 -77.91 -30.26 2.23
C PHE A 38 -77.09 -29.50 1.18
N ILE A 39 -77.69 -29.23 0.01
CA ILE A 39 -77.05 -28.44 -1.04
C ILE A 39 -76.77 -27.01 -0.55
N LYS A 40 -77.75 -26.33 0.07
CA LYS A 40 -77.53 -24.99 0.67
C LYS A 40 -76.41 -24.99 1.71
N ARG A 41 -76.33 -26.03 2.54
CA ARG A 41 -75.28 -26.14 3.57
C ARG A 41 -73.91 -26.41 2.97
N GLN A 42 -73.85 -27.15 1.85
CA GLN A 42 -72.62 -27.36 1.10
C GLN A 42 -72.17 -26.09 0.37
N ASP A 43 -73.10 -25.36 -0.24
CA ASP A 43 -72.84 -24.06 -0.89
C ASP A 43 -72.39 -23.00 0.12
N GLN A 44 -73.01 -22.95 1.30
CA GLN A 44 -72.56 -22.07 2.38
C GLN A 44 -71.12 -22.40 2.81
N LYS A 45 -70.80 -23.68 3.00
CA LYS A 45 -69.43 -24.09 3.34
C LYS A 45 -68.41 -23.74 2.24
N ARG A 46 -68.81 -23.85 0.97
CA ARG A 46 -67.96 -23.44 -0.16
C ARG A 46 -67.76 -21.93 -0.19
N SER A 47 -68.82 -21.16 0.02
CA SER A 47 -68.74 -19.69 0.13
C SER A 47 -67.86 -19.26 1.30
N ASP A 48 -68.01 -19.88 2.47
CA ASP A 48 -67.21 -19.58 3.65
C ASP A 48 -65.71 -19.88 3.39
N LEU A 49 -65.40 -20.98 2.69
CA LEU A 49 -64.03 -21.33 2.28
C LEU A 49 -63.48 -20.34 1.24
N ASP A 50 -64.27 -19.99 0.23
CA ASP A 50 -63.89 -19.00 -0.79
C ASP A 50 -63.65 -17.62 -0.18
N ASP A 51 -64.43 -17.24 0.83
CA ASP A 51 -64.26 -15.97 1.55
C ASP A 51 -63.01 -16.00 2.45
N GLN A 52 -62.74 -17.10 3.15
CA GLN A 52 -61.45 -17.29 3.88
C GLN A 52 -60.24 -17.22 2.95
N LEU A 53 -60.32 -17.84 1.76
CA LEU A 53 -59.27 -17.77 0.74
C LEU A 53 -59.05 -16.34 0.23
N LYS A 54 -60.14 -15.60 -0.04
CA LYS A 54 -60.04 -14.19 -0.44
C LYS A 54 -59.38 -13.36 0.66
N GLU A 55 -59.79 -13.53 1.92
CA GLU A 55 -59.20 -12.83 3.07
C GLU A 55 -57.69 -13.13 3.16
N TYR A 56 -57.29 -14.40 3.11
CA TYR A 56 -55.88 -14.81 3.13
C TYR A 56 -55.06 -14.20 1.99
N ILE A 57 -55.60 -14.18 0.77
CA ILE A 57 -54.95 -13.55 -0.39
C ILE A 57 -54.80 -12.03 -0.17
N THR A 58 -55.81 -11.37 0.39
CA THR A 58 -55.73 -9.92 0.67
C THR A 58 -54.74 -9.59 1.77
N GLU A 59 -54.69 -10.39 2.84
CA GLU A 59 -53.72 -10.25 3.92
C GLU A 59 -52.29 -10.45 3.41
N TRP A 60 -52.06 -11.48 2.60
CA TRP A 60 -50.75 -11.75 2.02
C TRP A 60 -50.28 -10.63 1.08
N ARG A 61 -51.18 -10.09 0.24
CA ARG A 61 -50.86 -8.90 -0.59
C ARG A 61 -50.54 -7.68 0.26
N LYS A 62 -51.26 -7.48 1.36
CA LYS A 62 -51.02 -6.38 2.31
C LYS A 62 -49.69 -6.57 3.04
N GLN A 63 -49.33 -7.80 3.39
CA GLN A 63 -48.04 -8.12 4.01
C GLN A 63 -46.89 -7.90 3.03
N ARG A 64 -46.99 -8.42 1.80
CA ARG A 64 -46.00 -8.17 0.74
C ARG A 64 -45.83 -6.67 0.46
N SER A 65 -46.93 -5.91 0.38
CA SER A 65 -46.86 -4.45 0.18
C SER A 65 -46.14 -3.74 1.33
N LYS A 66 -46.30 -4.20 2.57
CA LYS A 66 -45.56 -3.65 3.72
C LYS A 66 -44.07 -3.99 3.65
N GLU A 67 -43.74 -5.24 3.31
CA GLU A 67 -42.35 -5.69 3.15
C GLU A 67 -41.65 -4.95 2.01
N GLU A 68 -42.33 -4.73 0.87
CA GLU A 68 -41.81 -3.93 -0.25
C GLU A 68 -41.59 -2.46 0.14
N ASP A 69 -42.52 -1.84 0.88
CA ASP A 69 -42.38 -0.46 1.38
C ASP A 69 -41.25 -0.33 2.40
N GLU A 70 -41.03 -1.34 3.26
CA GLU A 70 -39.93 -1.39 4.21
C GLU A 70 -38.58 -1.54 3.50
N LEU A 71 -38.49 -2.45 2.52
CA LEU A 71 -37.30 -2.60 1.67
C LEU A 71 -36.97 -1.32 0.90
N LYS A 72 -37.99 -0.66 0.35
CA LYS A 72 -37.83 0.62 -0.34
C LYS A 72 -37.31 1.71 0.60
N LYS A 73 -37.86 1.82 1.82
CA LYS A 73 -37.37 2.75 2.85
C LYS A 73 -35.94 2.44 3.29
N LEU A 74 -35.56 1.17 3.39
CA LEU A 74 -34.18 0.78 3.72
C LEU A 74 -33.20 1.16 2.61
N LYS A 75 -33.55 0.90 1.34
CA LYS A 75 -32.75 1.34 0.18
C LYS A 75 -32.62 2.87 0.12
N GLU A 76 -33.69 3.60 0.37
CA GLU A 76 -33.66 5.07 0.42
C GLU A 76 -32.77 5.59 1.56
N LYS A 77 -32.82 4.96 2.75
CA LYS A 77 -31.91 5.30 3.86
C LYS A 77 -30.44 5.03 3.51
N GLN A 78 -30.13 3.89 2.89
CA GLN A 78 -28.77 3.59 2.45
C GLN A 78 -28.29 4.58 1.37
N ALA A 79 -29.14 4.89 0.40
CA ALA A 79 -28.85 5.90 -0.62
C ALA A 79 -28.60 7.28 -0.01
N LYS A 80 -29.44 7.71 0.93
CA LYS A 80 -29.26 8.99 1.65
C LYS A 80 -27.94 9.02 2.44
N ARG A 81 -27.58 7.93 3.12
CA ARG A 81 -26.29 7.80 3.81
C ARG A 81 -25.10 7.86 2.85
N LYS A 82 -25.23 7.26 1.66
CA LYS A 82 -24.19 7.31 0.63
C LYS A 82 -24.00 8.73 0.09
N VAL A 83 -25.09 9.47 -0.12
CA VAL A 83 -25.04 10.88 -0.55
C VAL A 83 -24.44 11.77 0.54
N THR A 84 -24.88 11.65 1.80
CA THR A 84 -24.32 12.46 2.90
C THR A 84 -22.84 12.16 3.10
N ARG A 85 -22.42 10.90 2.96
CA ARG A 85 -21.00 10.52 3.02
C ARG A 85 -20.20 11.14 1.88
N ALA A 86 -20.71 11.10 0.64
CA ALA A 86 -20.05 11.71 -0.50
C ALA A 86 -19.96 13.25 -0.36
N GLU A 87 -20.98 13.91 0.18
CA GLU A 87 -20.96 15.35 0.46
C GLU A 87 -19.96 15.71 1.57
N GLU A 88 -19.89 14.92 2.64
CA GLU A 88 -18.91 15.12 3.72
C GLU A 88 -17.48 14.88 3.25
N GLU A 89 -17.25 13.83 2.47
CA GLU A 89 -15.95 13.54 1.87
C GLU A 89 -15.52 14.65 0.91
N GLN A 90 -16.43 15.13 0.05
CA GLN A 90 -16.16 16.28 -0.82
C GLN A 90 -15.83 17.55 -0.03
N LYS A 91 -16.55 17.83 1.06
CA LYS A 91 -16.30 18.99 1.92
C LYS A 91 -14.97 18.89 2.67
N MET A 92 -14.60 17.69 3.14
CA MET A 92 -13.32 17.44 3.78
C MET A 92 -12.16 17.52 2.77
N ALA A 93 -12.34 16.99 1.56
CA ALA A 93 -11.37 17.10 0.48
C ALA A 93 -11.19 18.56 0.02
N GLN A 94 -12.26 19.34 -0.06
CA GLN A 94 -12.19 20.79 -0.35
C GLN A 94 -11.42 21.53 0.74
N ARG A 95 -11.71 21.28 2.03
CA ARG A 95 -10.96 21.89 3.14
C ARG A 95 -9.48 21.53 3.12
N LYS A 96 -9.15 20.25 2.88
CA LYS A 96 -7.75 19.81 2.74
C LYS A 96 -7.05 20.50 1.57
N LYS A 97 -7.72 20.63 0.41
CA LYS A 97 -7.18 21.34 -0.75
C LYS A 97 -6.98 22.83 -0.46
N GLU A 98 -7.91 23.48 0.23
CA GLU A 98 -7.77 24.89 0.62
C GLU A 98 -6.62 25.10 1.61
N GLU A 99 -6.43 24.19 2.58
CA GLU A 99 -5.33 24.25 3.54
C GLU A 99 -3.96 23.96 2.89
N GLU A 100 -3.91 22.97 2.00
CA GLU A 100 -2.71 22.66 1.20
C GLU A 100 -2.36 23.81 0.26
N GLU A 101 -3.33 24.37 -0.46
CA GLU A 101 -3.12 25.54 -1.33
C GLU A 101 -2.67 26.76 -0.52
N ARG A 102 -3.20 26.97 0.70
CA ARG A 102 -2.73 28.02 1.60
C ARG A 102 -1.28 27.79 2.03
N ARG A 103 -0.92 26.55 2.37
CA ARG A 103 0.45 26.19 2.77
C ARG A 103 1.43 26.34 1.61
N VAL A 104 1.03 25.95 0.40
CA VAL A 104 1.84 26.14 -0.83
C VAL A 104 2.00 27.63 -1.13
N ARG A 105 0.93 28.44 -1.07
CA ARG A 105 1.03 29.89 -1.24
C ARG A 105 1.93 30.55 -0.19
N GLU A 106 1.83 30.16 1.07
CA GLU A 106 2.69 30.67 2.14
C GLU A 106 4.16 30.25 1.93
N ALA A 107 4.43 29.04 1.44
CA ALA A 107 5.78 28.56 1.14
C ALA A 107 6.38 29.25 -0.10
N GLU A 108 5.59 29.46 -1.15
CA GLU A 108 6.01 30.20 -2.34
C GLU A 108 6.27 31.68 -2.02
N GLU A 109 5.40 32.32 -1.23
CA GLU A 109 5.59 33.71 -0.79
C GLU A 109 6.83 33.84 0.10
N LYS A 110 7.06 32.88 1.01
CA LYS A 110 8.29 32.85 1.83
C LYS A 110 9.53 32.67 0.97
N LYS A 111 9.50 31.77 -0.02
CA LYS A 111 10.61 31.55 -0.96
C LYS A 111 10.89 32.78 -1.82
N GLN A 112 9.85 33.46 -2.30
CA GLN A 112 10.00 34.71 -3.04
C GLN A 112 10.59 35.82 -2.15
N ARG A 113 10.09 35.98 -0.92
CA ARG A 113 10.66 36.92 0.06
C ARG A 113 12.12 36.63 0.38
N GLU A 114 12.49 35.36 0.54
CA GLU A 114 13.89 34.96 0.77
C GLU A 114 14.77 35.22 -0.46
N ILE A 115 14.27 35.01 -1.67
CA ILE A 115 15.01 35.32 -2.91
C ILE A 115 15.19 36.83 -3.07
N GLU A 116 14.15 37.63 -2.81
CA GLU A 116 14.21 39.09 -2.83
C GLU A 116 15.14 39.65 -1.73
N GLU A 117 15.09 39.10 -0.53
CA GLU A 117 15.98 39.48 0.57
C GLU A 117 17.44 39.11 0.26
N LYS A 118 17.69 37.91 -0.30
CA LYS A 118 19.03 37.52 -0.77
C LYS A 118 19.52 38.41 -1.90
N ARG A 119 18.65 38.79 -2.84
CA ARG A 119 18.98 39.72 -3.92
C ARG A 119 19.34 41.10 -3.38
N MET A 120 18.53 41.64 -2.46
CA MET A 120 18.83 42.91 -1.79
C MET A 120 20.13 42.85 -0.99
N ARG A 121 20.39 41.73 -0.31
CA ARG A 121 21.62 41.50 0.45
C ARG A 121 22.84 41.39 -0.46
N LEU A 122 22.72 40.78 -1.63
CA LEU A 122 23.78 40.71 -2.64
C LEU A 122 24.01 42.06 -3.31
N GLU A 123 22.96 42.82 -3.63
CA GLU A 123 23.08 44.18 -4.16
C GLU A 123 23.72 45.13 -3.13
N GLU A 124 23.40 45.00 -1.83
CA GLU A 124 24.05 45.77 -0.76
C GLU A 124 25.50 45.33 -0.54
N ALA A 125 25.79 44.02 -0.57
CA ALA A 125 27.14 43.48 -0.45
C ALA A 125 28.01 43.83 -1.66
N GLU A 126 27.46 43.83 -2.88
CA GLU A 126 28.15 44.28 -4.09
C GLU A 126 28.40 45.79 -4.03
N LYS A 127 27.43 46.59 -3.61
CA LYS A 127 27.63 48.03 -3.39
C LYS A 127 28.70 48.31 -2.33
N LYS A 128 28.74 47.52 -1.26
CA LYS A 128 29.77 47.60 -0.21
C LYS A 128 31.14 47.12 -0.72
N ARG A 129 31.17 46.07 -1.54
CA ARG A 129 32.38 45.55 -2.18
C ARG A 129 32.90 46.51 -3.24
N GLN A 130 32.03 47.19 -3.98
CA GLN A 130 32.38 48.22 -4.95
C GLN A 130 32.95 49.44 -4.23
N ALA A 131 32.35 49.86 -3.11
CA ALA A 131 32.92 50.90 -2.23
C ALA A 131 34.27 50.48 -1.63
N MET A 132 34.41 49.23 -1.19
CA MET A 132 35.66 48.70 -0.64
C MET A 132 36.73 48.50 -1.70
N LEU A 133 36.39 48.07 -2.92
CA LEU A 133 37.31 47.99 -4.06
C LEU A 133 37.72 49.38 -4.55
N GLN A 134 36.84 50.37 -4.43
CA GLN A 134 37.23 51.77 -4.65
C GLN A 134 38.23 52.22 -3.58
N ALA A 135 38.07 51.76 -2.32
CA ALA A 135 39.01 52.04 -1.22
C ALA A 135 40.28 51.15 -1.21
N MET A 136 40.26 49.95 -1.81
CA MET A 136 41.39 49.01 -1.88
C MET A 136 42.15 49.08 -3.20
N LYS A 137 41.58 49.61 -4.28
CA LYS A 137 42.41 50.08 -5.41
C LYS A 137 43.42 51.12 -4.95
N ASP A 138 43.15 51.80 -3.84
CA ASP A 138 44.10 52.71 -3.19
C ASP A 138 45.09 52.00 -2.25
N LYS A 139 44.91 50.71 -1.90
CA LYS A 139 45.80 49.98 -0.98
C LYS A 139 45.94 48.50 -1.33
N ASP A 140 46.85 48.26 -2.27
CA ASP A 140 47.84 47.17 -2.27
C ASP A 140 47.40 45.68 -2.29
N LYS A 141 47.72 45.05 -3.44
CA LYS A 141 48.37 43.74 -3.68
C LYS A 141 48.51 42.72 -2.52
N LYS A 142 48.20 41.44 -2.87
CA LYS A 142 48.40 40.15 -2.15
C LYS A 142 47.40 39.86 -1.03
N GLY A 143 46.71 38.72 -0.95
CA GLY A 143 46.71 37.43 -1.65
C GLY A 143 46.04 36.40 -0.70
N PRO A 144 45.09 35.55 -1.13
CA PRO A 144 44.14 34.84 -0.24
C PRO A 144 44.34 33.31 -0.20
N ASN A 145 43.84 32.65 0.86
CA ASN A 145 43.22 31.32 0.77
C ASN A 145 42.37 31.03 2.03
N PHE A 146 41.07 30.75 1.88
CA PHE A 146 40.13 30.38 2.95
C PHE A 146 39.39 29.10 2.54
N THR A 147 39.31 28.13 3.44
CA THR A 147 38.62 26.85 3.30
C THR A 147 37.18 26.94 3.84
N ILE A 148 36.23 26.30 3.14
CA ILE A 148 34.78 26.31 3.41
C ILE A 148 34.37 24.90 3.87
N ALA A 149 33.63 24.82 4.98
CA ALA A 149 33.10 23.58 5.54
C ALA A 149 31.83 23.11 4.80
N LYS A 150 31.82 21.82 4.44
CA LYS A 150 30.67 21.02 3.93
C LYS A 150 29.60 20.94 5.04
N LYS A 151 28.31 20.98 4.64
CA LYS A 151 27.16 20.83 5.54
C LYS A 151 26.22 19.81 4.91
N ASP A 152 25.94 18.76 5.65
CA ASP A 152 25.22 17.55 5.25
C ASP A 152 23.78 17.84 4.83
N ALA A 153 23.39 17.22 3.72
CA ALA A 153 22.07 17.31 3.13
C ALA A 153 21.65 15.92 2.61
N GLY A 154 21.67 14.91 3.48
CA GLY A 154 21.37 13.52 3.16
C GLY A 154 20.03 13.02 3.69
N VAL A 155 18.92 13.77 3.59
CA VAL A 155 17.57 13.22 3.92
C VAL A 155 16.49 13.90 3.06
N LEU A 156 16.53 13.75 1.73
CA LEU A 156 15.49 14.31 0.84
C LEU A 156 15.01 13.33 -0.26
N GLY A 157 15.17 12.01 -0.06
CA GLY A 157 14.83 11.01 -1.09
C GLY A 157 13.65 10.09 -0.80
N LEU A 158 13.28 9.86 0.47
CA LEU A 158 12.31 8.81 0.79
C LEU A 158 10.88 9.27 0.48
N SER A 159 10.23 8.60 -0.47
CA SER A 159 8.81 8.84 -0.80
C SER A 159 7.93 8.64 0.44
N SER A 160 6.88 9.45 0.61
CA SER A 160 6.06 9.42 1.84
C SER A 160 5.45 8.04 2.11
N ALA A 161 5.19 7.25 1.06
CA ALA A 161 4.64 5.90 1.19
C ALA A 161 5.66 4.88 1.73
N ALA A 162 6.94 5.02 1.37
CA ALA A 162 8.01 4.19 1.94
C ALA A 162 8.26 4.58 3.41
N MET A 163 8.26 5.89 3.69
CA MET A 163 8.38 6.41 5.05
C MET A 163 7.21 5.96 5.95
N GLU A 164 6.00 5.75 5.41
CA GLU A 164 4.86 5.22 6.15
C GLU A 164 4.95 3.71 6.45
N ARG A 165 5.62 2.94 5.60
CA ARG A 165 5.76 1.49 5.78
C ARG A 165 6.87 1.14 6.78
N ASN A 166 7.90 1.99 6.86
CA ASN A 166 9.03 1.83 7.79
C ASN A 166 8.83 2.61 9.11
N LYS A 167 7.57 2.91 9.47
CA LYS A 167 7.30 3.53 10.78
C LYS A 167 7.48 2.49 11.86
N THR A 168 8.38 2.75 12.79
CA THR A 168 8.58 1.90 13.97
C THR A 168 7.29 1.83 14.79
N LYS A 169 7.11 0.75 15.54
CA LYS A 169 5.95 0.53 16.43
C LYS A 169 5.70 1.75 17.33
N GLU A 170 6.77 2.36 17.84
CA GLU A 170 6.72 3.57 18.67
C GLU A 170 6.14 4.78 17.92
N GLN A 171 6.56 5.04 16.68
CA GLN A 171 6.01 6.14 15.87
C GLN A 171 4.51 5.98 15.62
N LEU A 172 4.04 4.74 15.39
CA LEU A 172 2.61 4.46 15.25
C LEU A 172 1.84 4.73 16.56
N GLU A 173 2.42 4.43 17.71
CA GLU A 173 1.83 4.72 19.03
C GLU A 173 1.78 6.23 19.32
N GLU A 174 2.81 6.98 18.95
CA GLU A 174 2.82 8.44 19.04
C GLU A 174 1.78 9.08 18.12
N GLU A 175 1.71 8.65 16.86
CA GLU A 175 0.68 9.10 15.91
C GLU A 175 -0.73 8.74 16.39
N LYS A 176 -0.91 7.57 17.02
CA LYS A 176 -2.17 7.19 17.67
C LYS A 176 -2.50 8.13 18.82
N LYS A 177 -1.53 8.46 19.69
CA LYS A 177 -1.73 9.40 20.81
C LYS A 177 -2.09 10.80 20.31
N ILE A 178 -1.40 11.27 19.27
CA ILE A 178 -1.66 12.57 18.64
C ILE A 178 -3.05 12.57 18.00
N SER A 179 -3.38 11.57 17.20
CA SER A 179 -4.69 11.45 16.53
C SER A 179 -5.84 11.32 17.53
N LEU A 180 -5.63 10.60 18.65
CA LEU A 180 -6.58 10.56 19.77
C LEU A 180 -6.74 11.94 20.40
N SER A 181 -5.68 12.74 20.57
CA SER A 181 -5.80 14.10 21.10
C SER A 181 -6.60 15.04 20.19
N PHE A 182 -6.51 14.85 18.85
CA PHE A 182 -7.32 15.62 17.90
C PHE A 182 -8.80 15.23 17.92
N ARG A 183 -9.11 13.95 18.16
CA ARG A 183 -10.48 13.43 18.24
C ARG A 183 -11.12 13.71 19.61
N ILE A 184 -10.36 13.55 20.69
CA ILE A 184 -10.78 13.77 22.07
C ILE A 184 -10.36 15.19 22.47
N LYS A 185 -11.19 16.16 22.09
CA LYS A 185 -10.97 17.54 22.52
C LYS A 185 -11.22 17.67 24.03
N PRO A 186 -10.33 18.34 24.79
CA PRO A 186 -10.56 18.60 26.21
C PRO A 186 -11.90 19.29 26.45
N LEU A 187 -12.69 18.75 27.40
CA LEU A 187 -13.99 19.30 27.76
C LEU A 187 -13.82 20.58 28.60
N ALA A 188 -13.79 21.74 27.93
CA ALA A 188 -13.82 23.05 28.58
C ALA A 188 -15.26 23.50 28.84
N ILE A 189 -15.86 23.03 29.94
CA ILE A 189 -17.24 23.36 30.34
C ILE A 189 -17.34 24.34 31.52
N GLU A 190 -16.21 24.88 31.99
CA GLU A 190 -16.15 25.81 33.11
C GLU A 190 -16.93 27.10 32.79
N GLY A 191 -17.88 27.45 33.66
CA GLY A 191 -18.70 28.67 33.52
C GLY A 191 -19.88 28.57 32.55
N PHE A 192 -20.21 27.39 32.03
CA PHE A 192 -21.39 27.23 31.17
C PHE A 192 -22.69 27.17 31.98
N GLY A 193 -23.69 27.94 31.55
CA GLY A 193 -25.06 27.82 32.06
C GLY A 193 -25.80 26.62 31.45
N GLU A 194 -26.95 26.26 32.01
CA GLU A 194 -27.72 25.06 31.64
C GLU A 194 -27.98 24.93 30.12
N ALA A 195 -28.37 26.02 29.46
CA ALA A 195 -28.63 26.02 28.01
C ALA A 195 -27.40 25.64 27.18
N LYS A 196 -26.22 26.20 27.52
CA LYS A 196 -24.95 25.89 26.83
C LYS A 196 -24.49 24.47 27.12
N LEU A 197 -24.71 23.96 28.33
CA LEU A 197 -24.41 22.57 28.66
C LEU A 197 -25.26 21.59 27.84
N ARG A 198 -26.55 21.89 27.63
CA ARG A 198 -27.43 21.09 26.75
C ARG A 198 -26.97 21.12 25.30
N GLU A 199 -26.57 22.28 24.79
CA GLU A 199 -26.01 22.41 23.44
C GLU A 199 -24.72 21.59 23.28
N LYS A 200 -23.80 21.68 24.26
CA LYS A 200 -22.57 20.88 24.24
C LYS A 200 -22.82 19.38 24.33
N ALA A 201 -23.80 18.96 25.13
CA ALA A 201 -24.19 17.55 25.18
C ALA A 201 -24.72 17.06 23.82
N GLN A 202 -25.50 17.89 23.11
CA GLN A 202 -25.99 17.58 21.77
C GLN A 202 -24.83 17.50 20.75
N GLU A 203 -23.91 18.46 20.76
CA GLU A 203 -22.71 18.43 19.91
C GLU A 203 -21.86 17.16 20.12
N LEU A 204 -21.64 16.78 21.38
CA LEU A 204 -20.89 15.56 21.72
C LEU A 204 -21.63 14.30 21.27
N TRP A 205 -22.96 14.27 21.41
CA TRP A 205 -23.76 13.15 20.91
C TRP A 205 -23.66 13.02 19.39
N GLU A 206 -23.75 14.13 18.64
CA GLU A 206 -23.59 14.12 17.18
C GLU A 206 -22.18 13.66 16.77
N LEU A 207 -21.15 14.09 17.50
CA LEU A 207 -19.78 13.63 17.29
C LEU A 207 -19.63 12.12 17.55
N ILE A 208 -20.22 11.60 18.62
CA ILE A 208 -20.19 10.16 18.93
C ILE A 208 -20.88 9.36 17.81
N VAL A 209 -22.06 9.80 17.35
CA VAL A 209 -22.76 9.14 16.23
C VAL A 209 -21.90 9.13 14.98
N LYS A 210 -21.21 10.23 14.68
CA LYS A 210 -20.29 10.31 13.54
C LYS A 210 -19.13 9.33 13.69
N LEU A 211 -18.44 9.33 14.83
CA LEU A 211 -17.31 8.43 15.09
C LEU A 211 -17.72 6.96 15.02
N GLU A 212 -18.91 6.61 15.50
CA GLU A 212 -19.43 5.24 15.41
C GLU A 212 -19.65 4.82 13.95
N THR A 213 -20.16 5.73 13.10
CA THR A 213 -20.29 5.45 11.67
C THR A 213 -18.95 5.33 10.95
N GLU A 214 -17.99 6.19 11.29
CA GLU A 214 -16.62 6.11 10.73
C GLU A 214 -15.92 4.82 11.13
N LYS A 215 -16.10 4.38 12.38
CA LYS A 215 -15.59 3.10 12.89
C LYS A 215 -16.13 1.94 12.07
N TYR A 216 -17.44 1.86 11.86
CA TYR A 216 -18.05 0.80 11.04
C TYR A 216 -17.48 0.77 9.61
N ASP A 217 -17.32 1.94 8.97
CA ASP A 217 -16.76 2.03 7.62
C ASP A 217 -15.29 1.58 7.56
N LEU A 218 -14.50 1.90 8.60
CA LEU A 218 -13.10 1.45 8.72
C LEU A 218 -13.00 -0.05 8.97
N GLU A 219 -13.85 -0.60 9.84
CA GLU A 219 -13.91 -2.04 10.10
C GLU A 219 -14.29 -2.83 8.83
N GLU A 220 -15.27 -2.37 8.07
CA GLU A 220 -15.65 -2.98 6.79
C GLU A 220 -14.57 -2.84 5.72
N ARG A 221 -13.77 -1.76 5.75
CA ARG A 221 -12.60 -1.62 4.88
C ARG A 221 -11.51 -2.61 5.26
N GLN A 222 -11.20 -2.71 6.55
CA GLN A 222 -10.19 -3.62 7.07
C GLN A 222 -10.53 -5.07 6.72
N LYS A 223 -11.79 -5.51 6.94
CA LYS A 223 -12.23 -6.86 6.55
C LYS A 223 -12.02 -7.15 5.06
N ARG A 224 -12.27 -6.18 4.19
CA ARG A 224 -12.06 -6.32 2.74
C ARG A 224 -10.56 -6.42 2.41
N GLN A 225 -9.74 -5.57 3.01
CA GLN A 225 -8.29 -5.63 2.86
C GLN A 225 -7.72 -6.97 3.36
N ASP A 226 -8.21 -7.48 4.49
CA ASP A 226 -7.82 -8.79 5.01
C ASP A 226 -8.23 -9.94 4.07
N TYR A 227 -9.40 -9.84 3.44
CA TYR A 227 -9.84 -10.78 2.42
C TYR A 227 -8.94 -10.73 1.19
N ASP A 228 -8.66 -9.54 0.66
CA ASP A 228 -7.78 -9.34 -0.50
C ASP A 228 -6.36 -9.86 -0.19
N LEU A 229 -5.83 -9.60 1.00
CA LEU A 229 -4.52 -10.08 1.45
C LEU A 229 -4.50 -11.62 1.55
N LYS A 230 -5.55 -12.24 2.10
CA LYS A 230 -5.68 -13.70 2.16
C LYS A 230 -5.77 -14.31 0.76
N GLU A 231 -6.54 -13.70 -0.14
CA GLU A 231 -6.66 -14.16 -1.53
C GLU A 231 -5.31 -14.06 -2.27
N LEU A 232 -4.56 -12.98 -2.08
CA LEU A 232 -3.23 -12.81 -2.64
C LEU A 232 -2.24 -13.85 -2.11
N LYS A 233 -2.23 -14.09 -0.79
CA LYS A 233 -1.39 -15.12 -0.17
C LYS A 233 -1.74 -16.52 -0.69
N GLU A 234 -3.02 -16.84 -0.86
CA GLU A 234 -3.44 -18.14 -1.41
C GLU A 234 -3.07 -18.27 -2.90
N ARG A 235 -3.24 -17.23 -3.71
CA ARG A 235 -2.76 -17.20 -5.10
C ARG A 235 -1.25 -17.40 -5.19
N GLN A 236 -0.49 -16.74 -4.31
CA GLN A 236 0.96 -16.92 -4.22
C GLN A 236 1.32 -18.36 -3.83
N LYS A 237 0.62 -18.93 -2.84
CA LYS A 237 0.78 -20.34 -2.43
C LYS A 237 0.51 -21.31 -3.57
N GLN A 238 -0.52 -21.07 -4.38
CA GLN A 238 -0.82 -21.88 -5.56
C GLN A 238 0.25 -21.75 -6.64
N GLN A 239 0.78 -20.55 -6.89
CA GLN A 239 1.90 -20.35 -7.82
C GLN A 239 3.15 -21.08 -7.34
N LEU A 240 3.47 -21.02 -6.04
CA LEU A 240 4.59 -21.74 -5.44
C LEU A 240 4.40 -23.26 -5.52
N ARG A 241 3.20 -23.77 -5.23
CA ARG A 241 2.83 -25.19 -5.41
C ARG A 241 3.03 -25.64 -6.86
N HIS A 242 2.54 -24.87 -7.84
CA HIS A 242 2.71 -25.21 -9.25
C HIS A 242 4.18 -25.12 -9.71
N LYS A 243 4.96 -24.18 -9.16
CA LYS A 243 6.41 -24.10 -9.37
C LYS A 243 7.13 -25.31 -8.77
N ALA A 244 6.69 -25.80 -7.61
CA ALA A 244 7.22 -26.99 -6.96
C ALA A 244 6.96 -28.25 -7.80
N LEU A 245 5.70 -28.45 -8.24
CA LEU A 245 5.34 -29.56 -9.12
C LEU A 245 6.16 -29.55 -10.43
N LYS A 246 6.36 -28.37 -11.04
CA LYS A 246 7.19 -28.24 -12.26
C LYS A 246 8.66 -28.59 -12.01
N LYS A 247 9.18 -28.32 -10.82
CA LYS A 247 10.52 -28.73 -10.40
C LYS A 247 10.59 -30.20 -9.97
N GLY A 248 9.48 -30.95 -10.00
CA GLY A 248 9.41 -32.32 -9.52
C GLY A 248 9.54 -32.44 -8.00
N LEU A 249 9.27 -31.34 -7.30
CA LEU A 249 9.34 -31.23 -5.85
C LEU A 249 7.94 -31.37 -5.25
N ASP A 250 7.86 -31.75 -3.96
CA ASP A 250 6.58 -31.87 -3.26
C ASP A 250 5.80 -30.54 -3.30
N PRO A 251 4.46 -30.57 -3.42
CA PRO A 251 3.64 -29.37 -3.60
C PRO A 251 3.90 -28.31 -2.51
N GLU A 252 4.16 -28.72 -1.28
CA GLU A 252 4.35 -27.80 -0.15
C GLU A 252 5.81 -27.40 0.10
N ALA A 253 6.75 -27.92 -0.69
CA ALA A 253 8.18 -27.72 -0.47
C ALA A 253 8.65 -26.28 -0.70
N LEU A 254 7.89 -25.47 -1.44
CA LEU A 254 8.16 -24.03 -1.65
C LEU A 254 7.26 -23.14 -0.76
N THR A 255 6.49 -23.71 0.15
CA THR A 255 5.53 -22.95 1.00
C THR A 255 5.90 -22.92 2.48
N GLY A 256 6.99 -23.57 2.89
CA GLY A 256 7.51 -23.54 4.27
C GLY A 256 8.34 -22.29 4.57
N LYS A 257 8.66 -22.06 5.86
CA LYS A 257 9.57 -21.00 6.33
C LYS A 257 10.95 -21.14 5.68
N TYR A 258 11.44 -22.37 5.59
CA TYR A 258 12.77 -22.68 5.07
C TYR A 258 12.75 -23.19 3.62
N PRO A 259 13.78 -22.87 2.81
CA PRO A 259 13.94 -23.41 1.47
C PRO A 259 13.97 -24.95 1.48
N PRO A 260 13.51 -25.59 0.40
CA PRO A 260 13.50 -27.05 0.33
C PRO A 260 14.92 -27.63 0.32
N LYS A 261 15.16 -28.62 1.18
CA LYS A 261 16.43 -29.34 1.29
C LYS A 261 16.85 -29.95 -0.06
N ILE A 262 18.03 -29.56 -0.54
CA ILE A 262 18.61 -30.05 -1.81
C ILE A 262 19.28 -31.40 -1.56
N GLN A 263 18.88 -32.45 -2.29
CA GLN A 263 19.54 -33.75 -2.20
C GLN A 263 20.91 -33.69 -2.91
N VAL A 264 22.00 -33.65 -2.13
CA VAL A 264 23.38 -33.65 -2.66
C VAL A 264 23.84 -35.00 -3.24
N ALA A 265 23.07 -36.07 -3.02
CA ALA A 265 23.34 -37.41 -3.54
C ALA A 265 22.06 -38.15 -3.91
N SER A 266 22.08 -38.87 -5.04
CA SER A 266 20.96 -39.72 -5.46
C SER A 266 20.86 -40.95 -4.56
N LYS A 267 19.64 -41.33 -4.13
CA LYS A 267 19.39 -42.58 -3.40
C LYS A 267 19.79 -43.84 -4.19
N TYR A 268 19.94 -43.71 -5.51
CA TYR A 268 20.39 -44.78 -6.39
C TYR A 268 21.89 -44.72 -6.71
N GLU A 269 22.62 -43.74 -6.15
CA GLU A 269 24.06 -43.64 -6.32
C GLU A 269 24.73 -44.80 -5.60
N ARG A 270 25.35 -45.70 -6.37
CA ARG A 270 25.98 -46.92 -5.84
C ARG A 270 27.43 -46.71 -5.44
N ARG A 271 28.01 -45.54 -5.76
CA ARG A 271 29.37 -45.18 -5.36
C ARG A 271 29.31 -44.12 -4.28
N VAL A 272 30.08 -44.32 -3.22
CA VAL A 272 30.28 -43.29 -2.20
C VAL A 272 30.95 -42.11 -2.90
N ASP A 273 30.34 -40.92 -2.78
CA ASP A 273 30.92 -39.70 -3.35
C ASP A 273 32.27 -39.43 -2.69
N THR A 274 33.34 -39.44 -3.47
CA THR A 274 34.71 -39.23 -3.01
C THR A 274 35.08 -37.75 -2.87
N ARG A 275 34.19 -36.83 -3.28
CA ARG A 275 34.38 -35.39 -3.11
C ARG A 275 34.15 -35.00 -1.66
N SER A 276 35.00 -34.12 -1.13
CA SER A 276 34.86 -33.57 0.23
C SER A 276 33.54 -32.79 0.34
N TYR A 277 33.12 -32.50 1.58
CA TYR A 277 31.96 -31.65 1.82
C TYR A 277 32.12 -30.29 1.15
N ASP A 278 33.30 -29.67 1.30
CA ASP A 278 33.63 -28.37 0.72
C ASP A 278 33.56 -28.37 -0.82
N ASP A 279 34.08 -29.41 -1.48
CA ASP A 279 34.00 -29.55 -2.95
C ASP A 279 32.55 -29.70 -3.43
N LYS A 280 31.69 -30.34 -2.63
CA LYS A 280 30.26 -30.48 -2.91
C LYS A 280 29.54 -29.16 -2.67
N LYS A 281 29.85 -28.44 -1.58
CA LYS A 281 29.27 -27.13 -1.26
C LYS A 281 29.57 -26.13 -2.37
N LYS A 282 30.81 -26.07 -2.84
CA LYS A 282 31.25 -25.21 -3.95
C LYS A 282 30.53 -25.42 -5.28
N LEU A 283 29.97 -26.62 -5.53
CA LEU A 283 29.15 -26.87 -6.73
C LEU A 283 27.78 -26.20 -6.66
N PHE A 284 27.34 -25.80 -5.46
CA PHE A 284 26.08 -25.11 -5.21
C PHE A 284 26.27 -23.68 -4.68
N GLU A 285 27.49 -23.28 -4.30
CA GLU A 285 27.89 -21.88 -4.11
C GLU A 285 27.94 -21.16 -5.47
N GLY A 286 27.51 -19.90 -5.51
CA GLY A 286 27.37 -19.11 -6.73
C GLY A 286 26.15 -19.46 -7.60
N GLY A 287 25.02 -19.68 -6.94
CA GLY A 287 23.78 -20.20 -7.52
C GLY A 287 23.07 -19.30 -8.56
N TRP A 288 21.73 -19.32 -8.52
CA TRP A 288 20.92 -18.56 -9.49
C TRP A 288 21.10 -17.04 -9.34
N ASP A 289 21.42 -16.57 -8.14
CA ASP A 289 21.56 -15.16 -7.82
C ASP A 289 22.82 -14.55 -8.44
N GLU A 290 23.97 -15.23 -8.39
CA GLU A 290 25.20 -14.77 -9.05
C GLU A 290 25.05 -14.77 -10.58
N ILE A 291 24.43 -15.83 -11.14
CA ILE A 291 24.07 -15.86 -12.56
C ILE A 291 23.12 -14.72 -12.95
N SER A 292 22.18 -14.37 -12.05
CA SER A 292 21.24 -13.27 -12.25
C SER A 292 21.96 -11.91 -12.19
N LYS A 293 22.88 -11.72 -11.24
CA LYS A 293 23.75 -10.53 -11.12
C LYS A 293 24.58 -10.36 -12.39
N ASP A 294 25.30 -11.40 -12.82
CA ASP A 294 26.08 -11.42 -14.06
C ASP A 294 25.23 -11.08 -15.30
N SER A 295 24.02 -11.65 -15.38
CA SER A 295 23.10 -11.38 -16.49
C SER A 295 22.59 -9.94 -16.48
N ASN A 296 22.24 -9.41 -15.30
CA ASN A 296 21.79 -8.04 -15.15
C ASN A 296 22.90 -7.04 -15.46
N GLU A 297 24.11 -7.31 -14.98
CA GLU A 297 25.29 -6.49 -15.24
C GLU A 297 25.65 -6.49 -16.72
N LYS A 298 25.58 -7.64 -17.39
CA LYS A 298 25.74 -7.70 -18.85
C LYS A 298 24.71 -6.86 -19.59
N ILE A 299 23.43 -6.95 -19.21
CA ILE A 299 22.36 -6.13 -19.81
C ILE A 299 22.60 -4.64 -19.55
N TRP A 300 23.05 -4.29 -18.34
CA TRP A 300 23.40 -2.92 -17.97
C TRP A 300 24.56 -2.41 -18.83
N ASN A 301 25.64 -3.17 -18.96
CA ASN A 301 26.80 -2.84 -19.77
C ASN A 301 26.43 -2.66 -21.25
N GLU A 302 25.60 -3.54 -21.81
CA GLU A 302 25.06 -3.38 -23.18
C GLU A 302 24.24 -2.09 -23.32
N LYS A 303 23.38 -1.77 -22.34
CA LYS A 303 22.59 -0.52 -22.36
C LYS A 303 23.46 0.72 -22.20
N LYS A 304 24.48 0.66 -21.34
CA LYS A 304 25.46 1.72 -21.10
C LYS A 304 26.23 2.00 -22.39
N GLU A 305 26.73 0.97 -23.07
CA GLU A 305 27.42 1.10 -24.37
C GLU A 305 26.48 1.66 -25.45
N GLN A 306 25.23 1.20 -25.51
CA GLN A 306 24.23 1.77 -26.41
C GLN A 306 23.91 3.24 -26.11
N TYR A 307 24.00 3.68 -24.86
CA TYR A 307 23.77 5.05 -24.45
C TYR A 307 24.96 5.95 -24.78
N THR A 308 26.19 5.50 -24.49
CA THR A 308 27.42 6.23 -24.80
C THR A 308 27.68 6.32 -26.31
N GLY A 309 27.30 5.28 -27.07
CA GLY A 309 27.40 5.23 -28.52
C GLY A 309 26.35 6.05 -29.28
N ARG A 310 25.34 6.62 -28.60
CA ARG A 310 24.38 7.51 -29.28
C ARG A 310 25.11 8.74 -29.77
N GLN A 311 24.85 9.14 -31.02
CA GLN A 311 25.20 10.50 -31.44
C GLN A 311 24.55 11.45 -30.44
N LYS A 312 25.37 12.20 -29.69
CA LYS A 312 24.93 13.24 -28.75
C LYS A 312 24.18 14.29 -29.56
N SER A 313 22.93 14.02 -29.89
CA SER A 313 22.09 14.90 -30.68
C SER A 313 21.90 16.15 -29.85
N LYS A 314 22.29 17.30 -30.42
CA LYS A 314 22.13 18.59 -29.77
C LYS A 314 20.71 18.67 -29.22
N LEU A 315 20.59 18.83 -27.91
CA LEU A 315 19.31 18.99 -27.23
C LEU A 315 18.47 20.05 -27.98
N PRO A 316 17.19 19.78 -28.27
CA PRO A 316 16.33 20.74 -28.93
C PRO A 316 16.40 22.11 -28.27
N LYS A 317 16.37 23.18 -29.08
CA LYS A 317 16.65 24.57 -28.68
C LYS A 317 15.77 25.12 -27.53
N TRP A 318 14.68 24.44 -27.19
CA TRP A 318 13.80 24.78 -26.06
C TRP A 318 14.24 24.17 -24.72
N PHE A 319 15.21 23.25 -24.73
CA PHE A 319 15.69 22.57 -23.51
C PHE A 319 16.64 23.44 -22.66
N GLY A 320 16.77 24.73 -22.96
CA GLY A 320 17.52 25.66 -22.13
C GLY A 320 19.03 25.45 -22.20
N GLU A 321 19.75 26.46 -21.73
CA GLU A 321 21.21 26.56 -21.83
C GLU A 321 21.89 25.38 -21.12
N ARG A 322 22.87 24.80 -21.80
CA ARG A 322 23.68 23.66 -21.39
C ARG A 322 24.19 23.86 -19.95
N PRO A 323 23.89 22.96 -18.99
CA PRO A 323 24.47 23.03 -17.65
C PRO A 323 26.00 23.16 -17.76
N GLY A 324 26.54 24.24 -17.19
CA GLY A 324 27.99 24.52 -17.19
C GLY A 324 28.47 25.71 -18.03
N LYS A 325 27.63 26.36 -18.86
CA LYS A 325 28.06 27.61 -19.51
C LYS A 325 27.95 28.81 -18.56
N LYS A 326 29.09 29.36 -18.12
CA LYS A 326 29.18 30.57 -17.30
C LYS A 326 28.68 31.79 -18.09
N ALA A 327 27.87 32.61 -17.43
CA ALA A 327 27.29 33.82 -17.98
C ALA A 327 28.37 34.84 -18.36
N GLY A 328 28.42 35.26 -19.62
CA GLY A 328 29.21 36.42 -20.05
C GLY A 328 30.14 36.24 -21.25
N GLU A 329 30.21 35.07 -21.88
CA GLU A 329 31.00 34.92 -23.12
C GLU A 329 30.20 35.35 -24.36
N PRO A 330 30.75 36.26 -25.19
CA PRO A 330 30.05 36.86 -26.32
C PRO A 330 29.80 35.86 -27.45
N GLU A 331 28.62 35.97 -28.09
CA GLU A 331 28.16 35.13 -29.20
C GLU A 331 29.20 35.08 -30.34
N THR A 332 29.88 33.96 -30.49
CA THR A 332 30.84 33.74 -31.58
C THR A 332 30.10 33.44 -32.89
N PRO A 333 30.23 34.29 -33.92
CA PRO A 333 29.56 34.12 -35.20
C PRO A 333 30.16 32.98 -36.03
N GLU A 334 29.26 32.35 -36.76
CA GLU A 334 29.37 31.33 -37.81
C GLU A 334 30.66 31.35 -38.66
N GLY A 335 31.40 30.23 -38.67
CA GLY A 335 32.26 29.84 -39.80
C GLY A 335 33.74 29.52 -39.48
N GLU A 336 34.09 28.25 -39.73
CA GLU A 336 35.41 27.73 -40.13
C GLU A 336 36.38 27.23 -39.03
N GLU A 337 36.41 25.87 -38.94
CA GLU A 337 37.59 24.99 -38.78
C GLU A 337 38.51 25.17 -37.55
N ASP A 338 39.07 24.13 -36.94
CA ASP A 338 38.82 22.70 -36.88
C ASP A 338 39.69 22.19 -35.72
N ALA A 339 39.20 21.19 -35.00
CA ALA A 339 39.89 20.26 -34.12
C ALA A 339 41.36 20.56 -33.72
N LYS A 340 41.55 21.23 -32.57
CA LYS A 340 42.79 21.08 -31.77
C LYS A 340 42.60 21.59 -30.33
N ALA A 341 41.85 20.84 -29.53
CA ALA A 341 41.90 20.93 -28.07
C ALA A 341 41.15 19.71 -27.49
N ASP A 342 41.74 18.53 -27.64
CA ASP A 342 41.29 17.30 -26.98
C ASP A 342 42.55 16.53 -26.58
N GLU A 343 43.31 17.13 -25.65
CA GLU A 343 44.44 16.53 -24.94
C GLU A 343 44.70 17.41 -23.69
N ASP A 344 43.81 17.30 -22.69
CA ASP A 344 44.05 17.66 -21.27
C ASP A 344 42.72 17.61 -20.49
N ILE A 345 42.18 16.40 -20.30
CA ILE A 345 41.33 16.04 -19.13
C ILE A 345 41.67 14.58 -18.82
N VAL A 346 42.79 14.39 -18.13
CA VAL A 346 43.12 13.16 -17.39
C VAL A 346 43.63 13.66 -16.04
N GLU A 347 42.69 13.97 -15.15
CA GLU A 347 42.88 14.25 -13.72
C GLU A 347 41.47 14.64 -13.23
N ASP A 348 40.63 13.63 -12.98
CA ASP A 348 39.34 13.67 -12.24
C ASP A 348 38.62 12.28 -12.26
N ASP A 349 39.23 11.21 -12.82
CA ASP A 349 38.69 9.83 -12.77
C ASP A 349 39.22 9.03 -11.54
N GLU A 350 40.38 9.36 -10.96
CA GLU A 350 40.93 8.65 -9.79
C GLU A 350 40.17 8.98 -8.48
N GLU A 351 39.64 10.19 -8.31
CA GLU A 351 38.89 10.57 -7.09
C GLU A 351 37.50 9.90 -7.05
N VAL A 352 36.95 9.52 -8.20
CA VAL A 352 35.65 8.82 -8.30
C VAL A 352 35.80 7.31 -8.08
N GLU A 353 36.92 6.70 -8.49
CA GLU A 353 37.17 5.28 -8.17
C GLU A 353 37.44 5.08 -6.67
N GLU A 354 38.13 6.01 -6.00
CA GLU A 354 38.39 5.90 -4.55
C GLU A 354 37.10 6.07 -3.72
N GLU A 355 36.18 6.97 -4.11
CA GLU A 355 34.89 7.16 -3.41
C GLU A 355 33.92 5.97 -3.60
N VAL A 356 33.99 5.27 -4.75
CA VAL A 356 33.17 4.06 -4.98
C VAL A 356 33.70 2.86 -4.20
N VAL A 357 35.01 2.74 -4.01
CA VAL A 357 35.59 1.65 -3.21
C VAL A 357 35.31 1.85 -1.72
N GLU A 358 35.35 3.09 -1.20
CA GLU A 358 34.95 3.33 0.20
C GLU A 358 33.44 3.06 0.43
N GLU A 359 32.54 3.38 -0.51
CA GLU A 359 31.12 3.00 -0.36
C GLU A 359 30.90 1.48 -0.43
N GLU A 360 31.65 0.73 -1.27
CA GLU A 360 31.53 -0.74 -1.32
C GLU A 360 32.10 -1.41 -0.05
N ASP A 361 33.16 -0.86 0.56
CA ASP A 361 33.70 -1.35 1.84
C ASP A 361 32.76 -1.01 3.03
N GLU A 362 32.09 0.15 3.02
CA GLU A 362 31.07 0.50 4.03
C GLU A 362 29.80 -0.36 3.92
N GLU A 363 29.30 -0.64 2.70
CA GLU A 363 28.16 -1.55 2.49
C GLU A 363 28.49 -2.99 2.95
N ALA A 364 29.73 -3.44 2.76
CA ALA A 364 30.17 -4.76 3.19
C ALA A 364 30.30 -4.90 4.72
N GLU A 365 30.73 -3.85 5.44
CA GLU A 365 30.71 -3.88 6.91
C GLU A 365 29.29 -3.77 7.48
N GLU A 366 28.37 -3.03 6.84
CA GLU A 366 26.95 -3.03 7.25
C GLU A 366 26.29 -4.41 7.04
N ASP A 367 26.57 -5.10 5.92
CA ASP A 367 26.07 -6.46 5.67
C ASP A 367 26.67 -7.50 6.66
N GLU A 368 27.96 -7.36 7.05
CA GLU A 368 28.57 -8.23 8.08
C GLU A 368 28.00 -7.95 9.48
N GLU A 369 27.71 -6.69 9.85
CA GLU A 369 27.05 -6.36 11.11
C GLU A 369 25.59 -6.87 11.16
N GLU A 370 24.82 -6.81 10.06
CA GLU A 370 23.47 -7.40 10.01
C GLU A 370 23.50 -8.94 10.12
N GLU A 371 24.48 -9.64 9.51
CA GLU A 371 24.62 -11.09 9.69
C GLU A 371 25.03 -11.47 11.13
N GLU A 372 25.90 -10.69 11.80
CA GLU A 372 26.25 -10.92 13.22
C GLU A 372 25.04 -10.68 14.15
N GLU A 373 24.22 -9.64 13.90
CA GLU A 373 22.98 -9.41 14.69
C GLU A 373 21.94 -10.52 14.47
N GLU A 374 21.78 -11.05 13.25
CA GLU A 374 20.88 -12.20 13.00
C GLU A 374 21.39 -13.49 13.67
N GLU A 375 22.71 -13.74 13.69
CA GLU A 375 23.27 -14.90 14.41
C GLU A 375 23.11 -14.77 15.94
N GLU A 376 23.28 -13.57 16.52
CA GLU A 376 23.03 -13.34 17.96
C GLU A 376 21.53 -13.52 18.31
N GLU A 377 20.59 -13.06 17.48
CA GLU A 377 19.15 -13.29 17.70
C GLU A 377 18.78 -14.78 17.60
N GLU A 378 19.38 -15.55 16.68
CA GLU A 378 19.15 -17.00 16.59
C GLU A 378 19.73 -17.76 17.81
N GLU A 379 20.90 -17.36 18.33
CA GLU A 379 21.46 -17.94 19.56
C GLU A 379 20.59 -17.62 20.80
N GLU A 380 20.05 -16.40 20.92
CA GLU A 380 19.12 -16.05 22.02
C GLU A 380 17.79 -16.84 21.92
N GLU A 381 17.23 -17.05 20.72
CA GLU A 381 16.03 -17.89 20.55
C GLU A 381 16.30 -19.36 20.92
N GLU A 382 17.49 -19.92 20.60
CA GLU A 382 17.85 -21.29 20.99
C GLU A 382 18.06 -21.42 22.51
N GLU A 383 18.67 -20.43 23.18
CA GLU A 383 18.79 -20.43 24.65
C GLU A 383 17.42 -20.31 25.35
N GLU A 384 16.48 -19.51 24.83
CA GLU A 384 15.11 -19.43 25.37
C GLU A 384 14.35 -20.75 25.19
N GLU A 385 14.50 -21.45 24.06
CA GLU A 385 13.89 -22.77 23.85
C GLU A 385 14.49 -23.84 24.80
N GLU A 386 15.80 -23.82 25.05
CA GLU A 386 16.44 -24.74 26.02
C GLU A 386 15.99 -24.46 27.47
N GLU A 387 15.84 -23.18 27.88
CA GLU A 387 15.30 -22.84 29.20
C GLU A 387 13.82 -23.26 29.35
N GLU A 388 12.99 -23.10 28.32
CA GLU A 388 11.59 -23.60 28.34
C GLU A 388 11.53 -25.13 28.44
N GLU A 389 12.40 -25.87 27.74
CA GLU A 389 12.47 -27.33 27.84
C GLU A 389 12.94 -27.79 29.24
N GLU A 390 13.92 -27.11 29.86
CA GLU A 390 14.35 -27.42 31.24
C GLU A 390 13.26 -27.12 32.28
N GLU A 391 12.49 -26.03 32.12
CA GLU A 391 11.36 -25.72 33.00
C GLU A 391 10.23 -26.76 32.86
N GLU A 392 9.95 -27.25 31.65
CA GLU A 392 8.97 -28.33 31.44
C GLU A 392 9.42 -29.66 32.08
N GLU A 393 10.72 -30.00 31.99
CA GLU A 393 11.25 -31.20 32.65
C GLU A 393 11.21 -31.10 34.19
N GLU A 394 11.47 -29.92 34.78
CA GLU A 394 11.35 -29.71 36.24
C GLU A 394 9.88 -29.75 36.73
N GLU A 395 8.90 -29.36 35.90
CA GLU A 395 7.48 -29.48 36.27
C GLU A 395 6.96 -30.94 36.20
N GLU A 396 7.61 -31.82 35.43
CA GLU A 396 7.24 -33.24 35.34
C GLU A 396 7.81 -34.13 36.47
N GLU A 397 8.89 -33.75 37.16
CA GLU A 397 9.46 -34.46 38.32
C GLU A 397 8.75 -34.17 39.67
#